data_AF-A0A920VS57-F1
#
_entry.id   AF-A0A920VS57-F1
#
_cell.length_a   1.000
_cell.length_b   1.000
_cell.length_c   1.000
_cell.angle_alpha   90.00
_cell.angle_beta   90.00
_cell.angle_gamma   90.00
#
_symmetry.space_group_name_H-M   'P 1'
#
loop_
_entity.id
_entity.type
_entity.pdbx_description
1 polymer ?
#
loop_
_entity_poly.entity_id
_entity_poly.type
_entity_poly.pdbx_seq_one_letter_code
_entity_poly.pdbx_strand_id
1 'polypeptide(L)' 'MDFGKPGQVEKIGAPQGTRIEVTDLFNNTPARLKFLGSAGPELARVQSILASLALVNPSNF' A
#
# COMPACT_ATOMS: atom_id res chain seq x y z
N MET A 1 6.86 -5.93 15.41
CA MET A 1 7.39 -5.94 14.04
C MET A 1 8.45 -4.85 13.95
N ASP A 2 9.65 -5.16 13.49
CA ASP A 2 10.70 -4.17 13.31
C ASP A 2 10.50 -3.46 11.96
N PHE A 3 10.15 -2.17 11.99
CA PHE A 3 9.93 -1.38 10.78
C PHE A 3 11.21 -1.30 9.93
N GLY A 4 11.12 -1.72 8.66
CA GLY A 4 12.25 -1.68 7.72
C GLY A 4 13.21 -2.86 7.80
N LYS A 5 12.98 -3.84 8.68
CA LYS A 5 13.69 -5.12 8.64
C LYS A 5 12.80 -6.19 7.99
N PRO A 6 13.34 -7.00 7.05
CA PRO A 6 12.57 -8.10 6.50
C PRO A 6 12.19 -9.08 7.62
N GLY A 7 10.92 -9.49 7.65
CA GLY A 7 10.45 -10.57 8.51
C GLY A 7 11.00 -11.92 8.08
N GLN A 8 10.67 -12.96 8.85
CA GLN A 8 10.98 -14.34 8.48
C GLN A 8 10.21 -14.72 7.19
N VAL A 9 10.92 -15.28 6.22
CA VAL A 9 10.31 -15.75 4.98
C VAL A 9 9.75 -17.14 5.21
N GLU A 10 8.45 -17.30 5.02
CA GLU A 10 7.75 -18.58 5.13
C GLU A 10 7.06 -18.94 3.82
N LYS A 11 7.00 -20.25 3.54
CA LYS A 11 6.27 -20.75 2.37
C LYS A 11 4.78 -20.75 2.68
N ILE A 12 3.99 -20.10 1.82
CA ILE A 12 2.53 -20.09 1.90
C ILE A 12 1.94 -20.53 0.56
N GLY A 13 0.72 -21.07 0.59
CA GLY A 13 -0.07 -21.25 -0.63
C GLY A 13 -0.60 -19.91 -1.11
N ALA A 14 -0.26 -19.51 -2.33
CA ALA A 14 -0.72 -18.28 -2.95
C ALA A 14 -0.93 -18.48 -4.47
N PRO A 15 -1.88 -17.77 -5.10
CA PRO A 15 -2.00 -17.77 -6.55
C PRO A 15 -0.75 -17.20 -7.22
N GLN A 16 -0.59 -17.45 -8.53
CA GLN A 16 0.48 -16.85 -9.31
C GLN A 16 0.38 -15.32 -9.25
N GLY A 17 1.49 -14.66 -8.90
CA GLY A 17 1.57 -13.20 -8.77
C GLY A 17 2.27 -12.79 -7.48
N THR A 18 2.09 -11.52 -7.09
CA THR A 18 2.69 -10.95 -5.88
C THR A 18 1.62 -10.21 -5.08
N ARG A 19 1.43 -10.59 -3.82
CA ARG A 19 0.57 -9.87 -2.87
C ARG A 19 1.46 -9.06 -1.92
N ILE A 20 1.14 -7.78 -1.77
CA ILE A 20 1.82 -6.87 -0.84
C ILE A 20 0.78 -6.38 0.16
N GLU A 21 1.11 -6.45 1.45
CA GLU A 21 0.27 -5.93 2.54
C GLU A 21 1.08 -4.89 3.33
N VAL A 22 0.47 -3.73 3.53
CA VAL A 22 1.07 -2.60 4.27
C VAL A 22 0.14 -2.25 5.42
N THR A 23 0.60 -2.52 6.64
CA THR A 23 -0.13 -2.23 7.89
C THR A 23 0.65 -1.22 8.73
N ASP A 24 -0.05 -0.51 9.62
CA ASP A 24 0.53 0.47 10.56
C ASP A 24 1.48 1.50 9.91
N LEU A 25 1.05 2.02 8.76
CA LEU A 25 1.84 2.96 7.97
C LEU A 25 2.23 4.20 8.82
N PHE A 26 3.52 4.54 8.78
CA PHE A 26 4.14 5.66 9.52
C PHE A 26 4.13 5.55 11.05
N ASN A 27 3.80 4.40 11.62
CA ASN A 27 3.84 4.20 13.07
C ASN A 27 5.26 4.41 13.65
N ASN A 28 6.33 4.08 12.90
CA ASN A 28 7.71 4.40 13.27
C ASN A 28 8.14 5.86 13.02
N THR A 29 7.28 6.69 12.43
CA THR A 29 7.55 8.10 12.12
C THR A 29 6.38 8.99 12.56
N PRO A 30 6.24 9.30 13.87
CA PRO A 30 5.06 9.95 14.42
C PRO A 30 4.75 11.32 13.80
N ALA A 31 5.79 12.08 13.41
CA ALA A 31 5.60 13.34 12.71
C ALA A 31 4.83 13.14 11.39
N ARG A 32 5.21 12.16 10.56
CA ARG A 32 4.51 11.85 9.30
C ARG A 32 3.09 11.38 9.55
N LEU A 33 2.88 10.54 10.56
CA LEU A 33 1.55 10.06 10.93
C LEU A 33 0.62 11.23 11.32
N LYS A 34 1.12 12.23 12.06
CA LYS A 34 0.34 13.43 12.43
C LYS A 34 -0.06 14.29 11.22
N PHE A 35 0.70 14.24 10.13
CA PHE A 35 0.38 14.94 8.89
C PHE A 35 -0.50 14.11 7.93
N LEU A 36 -0.76 12.84 8.24
CA LEU A 36 -1.62 12.00 7.41
C LEU A 36 -3.05 12.55 7.43
N GLY A 37 -3.68 12.66 6.26
CA GLY A 37 -5.05 13.12 6.16
C GLY A 37 -6.04 12.13 6.78
N SER A 38 -7.29 12.55 6.91
CA SER A 38 -8.38 11.63 7.26
C SER A 38 -8.61 10.61 6.12
N ALA A 39 -9.26 9.49 6.46
CA ALA A 39 -9.42 8.36 5.55
C ALA A 39 -10.10 8.71 4.21
N GLY A 40 -11.09 9.61 4.22
CA GLY A 40 -11.83 10.00 3.02
C GLY A 40 -10.94 10.66 1.96
N PRO A 41 -10.28 11.80 2.26
CA PRO A 41 -9.34 12.44 1.35
C PRO A 41 -8.18 11.56 0.90
N GLU A 42 -7.64 10.69 1.76
CA GLU A 42 -6.60 9.73 1.37
C GLU A 42 -7.12 8.71 0.36
N LEU A 43 -8.32 8.14 0.58
CA LEU A 43 -8.94 7.21 -0.36
C LEU A 43 -9.17 7.85 -1.72
N ALA A 44 -9.65 9.10 -1.75
CA ALA A 44 -9.84 9.84 -2.99
C ALA A 44 -8.51 10.04 -3.75
N ARG A 45 -7.41 10.34 -3.05
CA ARG A 45 -6.07 10.42 -3.66
C ARG A 45 -5.63 9.09 -4.25
N VAL A 46 -5.80 7.98 -3.53
CA VAL A 46 -5.47 6.63 -4.02
C VAL A 46 -6.28 6.28 -5.26
N GLN A 47 -7.59 6.54 -5.26
CA GLN A 47 -8.46 6.31 -6.42
C GLN A 47 -8.01 7.12 -7.64
N SER A 48 -7.64 8.39 -7.45
CA SER A 48 -7.13 9.22 -8.55
C SER A 48 -5.85 8.64 -9.17
N ILE A 49 -4.92 8.15 -8.36
CA ILE A 49 -3.68 7.53 -8.85
C ILE A 49 -4.01 6.25 -9.63
N LEU A 50 -4.88 5.39 -9.07
CA LEU A 50 -5.31 4.16 -9.74
C LEU A 50 -6.01 4.45 -11.08
N ALA A 51 -6.86 5.46 -11.14
CA ALA A 51 -7.50 5.88 -12.38
C ALA A 51 -6.48 6.36 -13.42
N SER A 52 -5.48 7.15 -13.01
CA SER A 52 -4.39 7.58 -13.91
C SER A 52 -3.55 6.39 -14.42
N LEU A 53 -3.26 5.41 -13.56
CA LEU A 53 -2.53 4.21 -13.96
C LEU A 53 -3.34 3.35 -14.94
N ALA A 54 -4.64 3.19 -14.70
CA ALA A 54 -5.53 2.45 -15.59
C ALA A 54 -5.64 3.11 -16.98
N LEU A 55 -5.62 4.44 -17.07
CA LEU A 55 -5.66 5.16 -18.35
C LEU A 55 -4.40 4.92 -19.21
N VAL A 56 -3.24 4.76 -18.58
CA VAL A 56 -1.96 4.52 -19.29
C VAL A 56 -1.78 3.05 -19.67
N ASN A 57 -2.48 2.14 -18.98
CA ASN A 57 -2.43 0.71 -19.27
C ASN A 57 -3.84 0.16 -19.57
N PRO A 58 -4.37 0.42 -20.78
CA PRO A 58 -5.74 0.03 -21.17
C PRO A 58 -5.89 -1.47 -21.43
N SER A 59 -4.79 -2.23 -21.37
CA SER A 59 -4.81 -3.69 -21.54
C SER A 59 -5.68 -4.30 -20.44
N ASN A 60 -6.73 -5.02 -20.87
CA ASN A 60 -7.73 -5.67 -20.04
C ASN A 60 -7.19 -6.27 -18.73
N PHE A 61 -7.90 -5.97 -17.64
CA PHE A 61 -8.02 -6.89 -16.50
C PHE A 61 -8.69 -8.20 -16.93
#